data_AF-A0AAU1NJX7-F1
#
_entry.id   AF-A0AAU1NJX7-F1
#
_cell.length_a   1.000
_cell.length_b   1.000
_cell.length_c   1.000
_cell.angle_alpha   90.00
_cell.angle_beta   90.00
_cell.angle_gamma   90.00
#
_symmetry.space_group_name_H-M   'P 1'
#
loop_
_entity.id
_entity.type
_entity.pdbx_description
1 polymer ?
#
loop_
_entity_poly.entity_id
_entity_poly.type
_entity_poly.pdbx_seq_one_letter_code
_entity_poly.pdbx_strand_id
1 'polypeptide(L)'
;MTGGQSPAVDEPRDPDVDLRVPAQRRAGLRAQGPIVAVVSLGGAVGACARYGAALLWPTSPGAFPWTTLWVNALGCFVIGVFMVIITDVWAAHRLVRPFFGTGVLGGFTTFSTYAVDIQHLVDGGRVRTGLVYLAATLVAALAAVGLGVALTRRLLAWRKR
;
A
#
# COMPACT_ATOMS: atom_id res chain seq x y z
N MET A 1 1.62 -23.92 56.85
CA MET A 1 1.35 -22.48 56.61
C MET A 1 1.70 -22.17 55.16
N THR A 2 0.65 -21.90 54.40
CA THR A 2 0.52 -21.21 53.09
C THR A 2 1.55 -21.51 52.00
N GLY A 3 1.12 -22.38 51.08
CA GLY A 3 1.75 -22.57 49.78
C GLY A 3 1.65 -21.32 48.90
N GLY A 4 2.73 -21.08 48.16
CA GLY A 4 2.74 -20.16 47.05
C GLY A 4 2.00 -20.76 45.86
N GLN A 5 1.19 -19.92 45.22
CA GLN A 5 0.88 -19.97 43.79
C GLN A 5 0.34 -18.59 43.43
N SER A 6 1.19 -17.79 42.79
CA SER A 6 0.77 -16.54 42.13
C SER A 6 -0.28 -16.89 41.06
N PRO A 7 -1.35 -16.09 40.90
CA PRO A 7 -2.32 -16.34 39.85
C PRO A 7 -1.63 -16.12 38.51
N ALA A 8 -1.51 -17.19 37.73
CA ALA A 8 -1.13 -17.09 36.33
C ALA A 8 -2.13 -16.15 35.65
N VAL A 9 -1.63 -15.00 35.20
CA VAL A 9 -2.40 -14.09 34.36
C VAL A 9 -2.74 -14.88 33.10
N ASP A 10 -4.02 -15.19 32.95
CA ASP A 10 -4.60 -15.86 31.80
C ASP A 10 -4.55 -14.89 30.62
N GLU A 11 -3.40 -14.86 29.96
CA GLU A 11 -3.16 -14.10 28.74
C GLU A 11 -4.02 -14.75 27.64
N PRO A 12 -4.92 -14.01 26.95
CA PRO A 12 -5.75 -14.57 25.88
C PRO A 12 -4.87 -15.02 24.70
N ARG A 13 -4.39 -16.27 24.78
CA ARG A 13 -3.79 -17.01 23.68
C ARG A 13 -4.93 -17.35 22.72
N ASP A 14 -4.95 -16.74 21.54
CA ASP A 14 -5.76 -17.22 20.42
C ASP A 14 -5.07 -18.49 19.85
N PRO A 15 -5.53 -19.73 20.17
CA PRO A 15 -4.74 -20.95 20.05
C PRO A 15 -5.16 -21.89 18.91
N ASP A 16 -6.00 -21.45 17.96
CA ASP A 16 -6.76 -22.42 17.15
C ASP A 16 -6.05 -22.91 15.87
N VAL A 17 -4.85 -22.42 15.55
CA VAL A 17 -4.12 -22.84 14.35
C VAL A 17 -2.69 -23.28 14.69
N ASP A 18 -2.53 -24.55 15.04
CA ASP A 18 -1.19 -25.15 15.11
C ASP A 18 -0.66 -25.42 13.70
N LEU A 19 0.28 -24.57 13.28
CA LEU A 19 0.99 -24.73 12.01
C LEU A 19 1.92 -25.96 11.99
N ARG A 20 2.07 -26.75 13.05
CA ARG A 20 2.82 -28.02 12.99
C ARG A 20 1.93 -29.17 12.51
N VAL A 21 0.61 -29.01 12.56
CA VAL A 21 -0.37 -29.99 12.09
C VAL A 21 -0.72 -29.74 10.62
N PRO A 22 -0.45 -30.67 9.68
CA PRO A 22 -0.67 -30.47 8.25
C PRO A 22 -2.12 -30.14 7.87
N ALA A 23 -3.10 -30.69 8.60
CA ALA A 23 -4.52 -30.43 8.38
C ALA A 23 -4.92 -28.99 8.73
N GLN A 24 -4.41 -28.46 9.85
CA GLN A 24 -4.68 -27.08 10.30
C GLN A 24 -3.95 -26.05 9.43
N ARG A 25 -2.73 -26.33 8.96
CA ARG A 25 -2.09 -25.52 7.91
C ARG A 25 -2.97 -25.39 6.67
N ARG A 26 -3.51 -26.50 6.16
CA ARG A 26 -4.36 -26.51 4.97
C ARG A 26 -5.66 -25.74 5.20
N ALA A 27 -6.25 -25.82 6.40
CA ALA A 27 -7.42 -25.03 6.77
C ALA A 27 -7.12 -23.53 6.80
N GLY A 28 -5.98 -23.12 7.39
CA GLY A 28 -5.53 -21.72 7.38
C GLY A 28 -5.25 -21.18 5.97
N LEU A 29 -4.61 -21.97 5.10
CA LEU A 29 -4.40 -21.60 3.70
C LEU A 29 -5.71 -21.44 2.93
N ARG A 30 -6.68 -22.35 3.14
CA ARG A 30 -8.02 -22.23 2.54
C ARG A 30 -8.76 -20.99 3.05
N ALA A 31 -8.62 -20.65 4.33
CA ALA A 31 -9.19 -19.45 4.91
C ALA A 31 -8.56 -18.15 4.37
N GLN A 32 -7.34 -18.20 3.80
CA GLN A 32 -6.72 -17.08 3.10
C GLN A 32 -7.14 -16.96 1.62
N GLY A 33 -7.75 -17.99 1.05
CA GLY A 33 -8.22 -18.00 -0.35
C GLY A 33 -9.03 -16.75 -0.73
N PRO A 34 -10.05 -16.35 0.05
CA PRO A 34 -10.80 -15.13 -0.21
C PRO A 34 -9.96 -13.86 -0.17
N ILE A 35 -8.97 -13.77 0.74
CA ILE A 35 -8.07 -12.62 0.84
C ILE A 35 -7.19 -12.52 -0.39
N VAL A 36 -6.56 -13.64 -0.79
CA VAL A 36 -5.71 -13.66 -1.99
C VAL A 36 -6.53 -13.33 -3.23
N ALA A 37 -7.76 -13.85 -3.35
CA ALA A 37 -8.64 -13.53 -4.47
C ALA A 37 -8.94 -12.03 -4.58
N VAL A 38 -9.28 -11.36 -3.47
CA VAL A 38 -9.53 -9.91 -3.51
C VAL A 38 -8.26 -9.09 -3.71
N VAL A 39 -7.12 -9.50 -3.17
CA VAL A 39 -5.83 -8.84 -3.44
C VAL A 39 -5.49 -8.95 -4.92
N SER A 40 -5.64 -10.13 -5.52
CA SER A 40 -5.39 -10.36 -6.95
C SER A 40 -6.32 -9.54 -7.84
N LEU A 41 -7.61 -9.49 -7.51
CA LEU A 41 -8.58 -8.67 -8.25
C LEU A 41 -8.24 -7.18 -8.16
N GLY A 42 -7.96 -6.68 -6.96
CA GLY A 42 -7.52 -5.30 -6.76
C GLY A 42 -6.22 -5.00 -7.50
N GLY A 43 -5.25 -5.91 -7.41
CA GLY A 43 -3.96 -5.82 -8.10
C GLY A 43 -4.10 -5.71 -9.61
N ALA A 44 -4.98 -6.53 -10.21
CA ALA A 44 -5.29 -6.44 -11.63
C ALA A 44 -5.87 -5.07 -12.00
N VAL A 45 -6.83 -4.55 -11.23
CA VAL A 45 -7.42 -3.22 -11.44
C VAL A 45 -6.35 -2.13 -11.34
N GLY A 46 -5.53 -2.16 -10.29
CA GLY A 46 -4.45 -1.18 -10.08
C GLY A 46 -3.41 -1.21 -11.21
N ALA A 47 -2.95 -2.40 -11.59
CA ALA A 47 -1.97 -2.57 -12.66
C ALA A 47 -2.52 -2.11 -14.02
N CYS A 48 -3.78 -2.43 -14.33
CA CYS A 48 -4.44 -1.94 -15.55
C CYS A 48 -4.58 -0.41 -15.55
N ALA A 49 -4.94 0.20 -14.41
CA ALA A 49 -5.02 1.66 -14.30
C ALA A 49 -3.66 2.33 -14.50
N ARG A 50 -2.59 1.79 -13.90
CA ARG A 50 -1.22 2.25 -14.11
C ARG A 50 -0.79 2.12 -15.58
N TYR A 51 -1.06 0.96 -16.18
CA TYR A 51 -0.75 0.72 -17.58
C TYR A 51 -1.52 1.68 -18.50
N GLY A 52 -2.81 1.91 -18.22
CA GLY A 52 -3.62 2.91 -18.92
C GLY A 52 -3.05 4.33 -18.80
N ALA A 53 -2.56 4.72 -17.62
CA ALA A 53 -1.87 6.01 -17.44
C ALA A 53 -0.61 6.12 -18.31
N ALA A 54 0.17 5.05 -18.43
CA ALA A 54 1.34 5.00 -19.32
C ALA A 54 0.98 5.09 -20.81
N LEU A 55 -0.19 4.57 -21.22
CA LEU A 55 -0.70 4.72 -22.59
C LEU A 55 -1.19 6.15 -22.87
N LEU A 56 -1.88 6.78 -21.91
CA LEU A 56 -2.41 8.13 -22.05
C LEU A 56 -1.32 9.20 -22.00
N TRP A 57 -0.29 8.97 -21.19
CA TRP A 57 0.85 9.88 -21.03
C TRP A 57 2.15 9.08 -21.18
N PRO A 58 2.58 8.76 -22.40
CA PRO A 58 3.83 8.05 -22.63
C PRO A 58 5.04 8.92 -22.26
N THR A 59 6.07 8.29 -21.71
CA THR A 59 7.36 8.96 -21.44
C THR A 59 8.33 8.68 -22.59
N SER A 60 8.76 9.72 -23.31
CA SER A 60 9.75 9.56 -24.37
C SER A 60 11.12 9.14 -23.82
N PRO A 61 11.95 8.42 -24.59
CA PRO A 61 13.29 8.05 -24.17
C PRO A 61 14.12 9.25 -23.73
N GLY A 62 14.70 9.18 -22.52
CA GLY A 62 15.51 10.26 -21.94
C GLY A 62 14.71 11.49 -21.46
N ALA A 63 13.38 11.47 -21.54
CA ALA A 63 12.53 12.50 -20.94
C ALA A 63 12.30 12.22 -19.45
N PHE A 64 11.81 13.22 -18.73
CA PHE A 64 11.48 13.07 -17.31
C PHE A 64 10.24 12.16 -17.14
N PRO A 65 10.26 11.13 -16.27
CA PRO A 65 9.20 10.13 -16.16
C PRO A 65 8.00 10.63 -15.32
N TRP A 66 7.30 11.63 -15.84
CA TRP A 66 6.17 12.29 -15.18
C TRP A 66 5.04 11.32 -14.82
N THR A 67 4.77 10.35 -15.69
CA THR A 67 3.66 9.41 -15.50
C THR A 67 3.88 8.51 -14.30
N THR A 68 5.07 7.90 -14.21
CA THR A 68 5.46 7.08 -13.07
C THR A 68 5.50 7.92 -11.78
N LEU A 69 5.98 9.17 -11.85
CA LEU A 69 5.97 10.09 -10.70
C LEU A 69 4.55 10.29 -10.16
N TRP A 70 3.62 10.68 -11.02
CA TRP A 70 2.24 11.00 -10.63
C TRP A 70 1.47 9.78 -10.17
N VAL A 71 1.65 8.64 -10.82
CA VAL A 71 1.07 7.38 -10.38
C VAL A 71 1.49 7.05 -8.95
N ASN A 72 2.79 7.13 -8.65
CA ASN A 72 3.30 6.87 -7.30
C ASN A 72 2.82 7.92 -6.29
N ALA A 73 2.92 9.21 -6.62
CA ALA A 73 2.51 10.29 -5.72
C ALA A 73 0.99 10.24 -5.42
N LEU A 74 0.16 9.99 -6.42
CA LEU A 74 -1.30 9.86 -6.24
C LEU A 74 -1.64 8.63 -5.42
N GLY A 75 -1.00 7.48 -5.67
CA GLY A 75 -1.20 6.28 -4.86
C GLY A 75 -0.81 6.51 -3.40
N CYS A 76 0.30 7.22 -3.15
CA CYS A 76 0.73 7.66 -1.83
C CYS A 76 -0.26 8.62 -1.15
N PHE A 77 -0.84 9.56 -1.88
CA PHE A 77 -1.90 10.42 -1.36
C PHE A 77 -3.13 9.59 -0.95
N VAL A 78 -3.59 8.71 -1.83
CA VAL A 78 -4.80 7.90 -1.62
C VAL A 78 -4.61 6.92 -0.47
N ILE A 79 -3.44 6.30 -0.28
CA ILE A 79 -3.21 5.44 0.90
C ILE A 79 -3.24 6.25 2.20
N GLY A 80 -2.74 7.50 2.20
CA GLY A 80 -2.84 8.41 3.34
C GLY A 80 -4.30 8.70 3.73
N VAL A 81 -5.13 9.02 2.73
CA VAL A 81 -6.59 9.19 2.91
C VAL A 81 -7.23 7.92 3.44
N PHE A 82 -6.94 6.79 2.80
CA PHE A 82 -7.49 5.49 3.14
C PHE A 82 -7.18 5.10 4.59
N MET A 83 -5.94 5.32 5.04
CA MET A 83 -5.52 5.02 6.40
C MET A 83 -6.33 5.77 7.46
N VAL A 84 -6.67 7.04 7.21
CA VAL A 84 -7.52 7.81 8.12
C VAL A 84 -8.95 7.27 8.13
N ILE A 85 -9.53 6.97 6.95
CA ILE A 85 -10.91 6.49 6.85
C ILE A 85 -11.09 5.16 7.61
N ILE A 86 -10.20 4.19 7.40
CA ILE A 86 -10.32 2.85 8.02
C ILE A 86 -9.99 2.83 9.52
N THR A 87 -9.46 3.93 10.05
CA THR A 87 -9.08 4.06 11.46
C THR A 87 -10.08 4.91 12.23
N ASP A 88 -10.50 6.05 11.65
CA ASP A 88 -11.26 7.08 12.36
C ASP A 88 -12.77 7.09 12.03
N VAL A 89 -13.20 6.47 10.92
CA VAL A 89 -14.59 6.57 10.43
C VAL A 89 -15.35 5.26 10.60
N TRP A 90 -14.77 4.14 10.17
CA TRP A 90 -15.47 2.86 10.17
C TRP A 90 -14.48 1.70 10.25
N ALA A 91 -14.81 0.70 11.08
CA ALA A 91 -14.14 -0.59 11.12
C ALA A 91 -14.37 -1.37 9.79
N ALA A 92 -13.52 -1.08 8.79
CA ALA A 92 -13.60 -1.67 7.46
C ALA A 92 -13.75 -3.19 7.51
N HIS A 93 -14.63 -3.75 6.67
CA HIS A 93 -14.75 -5.21 6.53
C HIS A 93 -13.35 -5.77 6.23
N ARG A 94 -13.01 -6.90 6.88
CA ARG A 94 -11.73 -7.61 6.77
C ARG A 94 -11.13 -7.69 5.35
N LEU A 95 -11.95 -7.73 4.29
CA LEU A 95 -11.50 -7.81 2.90
C LEU A 95 -11.19 -6.47 2.22
N VAL A 96 -11.68 -5.35 2.74
CA VAL A 96 -11.48 -4.01 2.14
C VAL A 96 -10.02 -3.58 2.22
N ARG A 97 -9.36 -3.81 3.36
CA ARG A 97 -7.93 -3.46 3.54
C ARG A 97 -7.02 -4.23 2.56
N PRO A 98 -7.12 -5.57 2.44
CA PRO A 98 -6.36 -6.31 1.42
C PRO A 98 -6.72 -5.92 -0.02
N PHE A 99 -8.02 -5.79 -0.35
CA PHE A 99 -8.46 -5.45 -1.70
C PHE A 99 -7.90 -4.10 -2.15
N PHE A 100 -8.11 -3.05 -1.35
CA PHE A 100 -7.79 -1.68 -1.76
C PHE A 100 -6.35 -1.29 -1.46
N GLY A 101 -5.87 -1.56 -0.25
CA GLY A 101 -4.52 -1.20 0.19
C GLY A 101 -3.45 -2.01 -0.53
N THR A 102 -3.50 -3.34 -0.39
CA THR A 102 -2.49 -4.21 -1.01
C THR A 102 -2.78 -4.47 -2.49
N GLY A 103 -4.04 -4.71 -2.86
CA GLY A 103 -4.43 -4.97 -4.24
C GLY A 103 -4.35 -3.72 -5.10
N VAL A 104 -5.37 -2.86 -5.04
CA VAL A 104 -5.52 -1.70 -5.94
C VAL A 104 -4.33 -0.75 -5.86
N LEU A 105 -4.00 -0.25 -4.67
CA LEU A 105 -2.92 0.73 -4.52
C LEU A 105 -1.53 0.10 -4.74
N GLY A 106 -1.35 -1.16 -4.33
CA GLY A 106 -0.11 -1.90 -4.60
C GLY A 106 0.12 -2.20 -6.08
N GLY A 107 -0.94 -2.51 -6.85
CA GLY A 107 -0.84 -2.70 -8.30
C GLY A 107 -0.74 -1.39 -9.09
N PHE A 108 -1.39 -0.34 -8.58
CA PHE A 108 -1.36 1.00 -9.17
C PHE A 108 0.00 1.65 -9.02
N THR A 109 0.65 1.56 -7.86
CA THR A 109 2.00 2.12 -7.66
C THR A 109 3.09 1.16 -8.14
N THR A 110 4.29 1.67 -8.41
CA THR A 110 5.42 0.87 -8.88
C THR A 110 6.77 1.46 -8.47
N PHE A 111 7.53 0.70 -7.67
CA PHE A 111 8.92 1.04 -7.37
C PHE A 111 9.90 0.49 -8.43
N SER A 112 9.59 -0.66 -9.03
CA SER A 112 10.47 -1.29 -10.04
C SER A 112 10.56 -0.46 -11.31
N THR A 113 9.43 0.04 -11.83
CA THR A 113 9.43 0.94 -13.01
C THR A 113 10.19 2.22 -12.70
N TYR A 114 9.98 2.79 -11.52
CA TYR A 114 10.70 3.98 -11.05
C TYR A 114 12.23 3.77 -11.01
N ALA A 115 12.70 2.63 -10.50
CA ALA A 115 14.12 2.31 -10.48
C ALA A 115 14.70 2.13 -11.89
N VAL A 116 13.97 1.45 -12.79
CA VAL A 116 14.36 1.27 -14.20
C VAL A 116 14.41 2.61 -14.93
N ASP A 117 13.44 3.49 -14.70
CA ASP A 117 13.40 4.85 -15.29
C ASP A 117 14.65 5.67 -14.88
N ILE A 118 15.07 5.57 -13.61
CA ILE A 118 16.33 6.21 -13.15
C ILE A 118 17.53 5.60 -13.86
N GLN A 119 17.60 4.26 -13.96
CA GLN A 119 18.71 3.59 -14.63
C GLN A 119 18.82 4.02 -16.09
N HIS A 120 17.71 4.03 -16.83
CA HIS A 120 17.67 4.50 -18.23
C HIS A 120 18.12 5.94 -18.38
N LEU A 121 17.80 6.83 -17.43
CA LEU A 121 18.28 8.21 -17.45
C LEU A 121 19.80 8.29 -17.22
N VAL A 122 20.33 7.49 -16.29
CA VAL A 122 21.76 7.43 -15.99
C VAL A 122 22.54 6.89 -17.19
N ASP A 123 22.11 5.75 -17.74
CA ASP A 123 22.74 5.10 -18.89
C ASP A 123 22.65 5.96 -20.16
N GLY A 124 21.57 6.74 -20.30
CA GLY A 124 21.40 7.73 -21.36
C GLY A 124 22.22 9.02 -21.18
N GLY A 125 23.16 9.07 -20.23
CA GLY A 125 24.02 10.22 -19.95
C GLY A 125 23.35 11.37 -19.20
N ARG A 126 22.11 11.20 -18.73
CA ARG A 126 21.28 12.23 -18.07
C ARG A 126 21.26 12.06 -16.55
N VAL A 127 22.44 11.83 -15.97
CA VAL A 127 22.62 11.54 -14.53
C VAL A 127 21.93 12.58 -13.64
N ARG A 128 22.09 13.87 -13.92
CA ARG A 128 21.44 14.94 -13.16
C ARG A 128 19.92 14.79 -13.14
N THR A 129 19.31 14.48 -14.28
CA THR A 129 17.86 14.27 -14.38
C THR A 129 17.44 13.03 -13.59
N GLY A 130 18.20 11.94 -13.67
CA GLY A 130 17.97 10.73 -12.86
C GLY A 130 18.01 11.00 -11.36
N LEU A 131 18.99 11.77 -10.88
CA LEU A 131 19.10 12.15 -9.47
C LEU A 131 17.97 13.08 -9.02
N VAL A 132 17.59 14.05 -9.85
CA VAL A 132 16.43 14.92 -9.56
C VAL A 132 15.16 14.11 -9.50
N TYR A 133 14.96 13.17 -10.44
CA TYR A 133 13.81 12.29 -10.44
C TYR A 133 13.76 11.40 -9.19
N LEU A 134 14.91 10.83 -8.80
CA LEU A 134 15.06 10.04 -7.58
C LEU A 134 14.63 10.83 -6.32
N ALA A 135 15.14 12.05 -6.16
CA ALA A 135 14.82 12.86 -4.99
C ALA A 135 13.37 13.36 -5.03
N ALA A 136 12.93 13.87 -6.18
CA ALA A 136 11.62 14.47 -6.35
C ALA A 136 10.49 13.47 -6.11
N THR A 137 10.59 12.25 -6.65
CA THR A 137 9.54 11.23 -6.45
C THR A 137 9.46 10.80 -4.99
N LEU A 138 10.59 10.64 -4.28
CA LEU A 138 10.58 10.31 -2.85
C LEU A 138 9.95 11.41 -2.01
N VAL A 139 10.34 12.67 -2.22
CA VAL A 139 9.78 13.82 -1.50
C VAL A 139 8.29 13.97 -1.78
N ALA A 140 7.88 13.86 -3.06
CA ALA A 140 6.48 13.95 -3.46
C ALA A 140 5.65 12.83 -2.83
N ALA A 141 6.15 11.60 -2.77
CA ALA A 141 5.46 10.47 -2.16
C ALA A 141 5.22 10.69 -0.66
N LEU A 142 6.25 11.09 0.09
CA LEU A 142 6.13 11.35 1.52
C LEU A 142 5.19 12.53 1.82
N ALA A 143 5.33 13.63 1.06
CA ALA A 143 4.45 14.78 1.16
C ALA A 143 2.99 14.40 0.84
N ALA A 144 2.77 13.60 -0.21
CA ALA A 144 1.45 13.14 -0.61
C ALA A 144 0.76 12.32 0.49
N VAL A 145 1.46 11.36 1.12
CA VAL A 145 0.91 10.61 2.27
C VAL A 145 0.50 11.56 3.39
N GLY A 146 1.41 12.47 3.78
CA GLY A 146 1.16 13.44 4.85
C GLY A 146 -0.03 14.35 4.55
N LEU A 147 -0.13 14.86 3.32
CA LEU A 147 -1.25 15.68 2.85
C LEU A 147 -2.56 14.90 2.86
N GLY A 148 -2.56 13.66 2.38
CA GLY A 148 -3.74 12.79 2.41
C GLY A 148 -4.28 12.61 3.83
N VAL A 149 -3.38 12.27 4.77
CA VAL A 149 -3.74 12.13 6.19
C VAL A 149 -4.28 13.45 6.77
N ALA A 150 -3.55 14.55 6.58
CA ALA A 150 -3.89 15.84 7.17
C ALA A 150 -5.23 16.37 6.64
N LEU A 151 -5.45 16.29 5.32
CA LEU A 151 -6.68 16.76 4.68
C LEU A 151 -7.88 15.94 5.12
N THR A 152 -7.78 14.61 5.14
CA THR A 152 -8.90 13.75 5.57
C THR A 152 -9.27 14.02 7.02
N ARG A 153 -8.31 14.13 7.93
CA ARG A 153 -8.59 14.46 9.34
C ARG A 153 -9.28 15.82 9.49
N ARG A 154 -8.81 16.84 8.77
CA ARG A 154 -9.42 18.19 8.78
C ARG A 154 -10.87 18.16 8.28
N LEU A 155 -11.13 17.46 7.18
CA LEU A 155 -12.47 17.32 6.61
C LEU A 155 -13.43 16.58 7.57
N LEU A 156 -12.97 15.51 8.21
CA LEU A 156 -13.78 14.77 9.18
C LEU A 156 -14.07 15.61 10.44
N ALA A 157 -13.11 16.41 10.90
CA ALA A 157 -13.32 17.32 12.03
C ALA A 157 -14.31 18.44 11.68
N TRP A 158 -14.26 18.98 10.47
CA TRP A 158 -15.21 20.00 10.01
C TRP A 158 -16.63 19.45 9.91
N ARG A 159 -16.81 18.22 9.43
CA ARG A 159 -18.13 17.57 9.32
C ARG A 159 -18.79 17.23 10.66
N LYS A 160 -18.02 17.19 11.75
CA LYS A 160 -18.53 16.93 13.11
C LYS A 160 -18.92 18.20 13.88
N ARG A 161 -18.63 19.38 13.33
CA ARG A 161 -19.06 20.69 13.87
C ARG A 161 -20.36 21.12 13.20
#